data_AF-A0A6B3H9Y4-F1
#
_entry.id   AF-A0A6B3H9Y4-F1
#
_cell.length_a   1.000
_cell.length_b   1.000
_cell.length_c   1.000
_cell.angle_alpha   90.00
_cell.angle_beta   90.00
_cell.angle_gamma   90.00
#
_symmetry.space_group_name_H-M   'P 1'
#
loop_
_entity.id
_entity.type
_entity.pdbx_description
1 polymer ?
#
loop_
_entity_poly.entity_id
_entity_poly.type
_entity_poly.pdbx_seq_one_letter_code
_entity_poly.pdbx_strand_id
1 'polypeptide(L)'
;MWRVLAARGFGGLTLRAVAAELGATTGLVTHYFPSKRALVRHALEVLDRRSAGRPRPAEEQAGTVSGLVRLRAVLLDLLPLDGPARAGNRIWVGSWDVALADPELAAEHAARYRRTRERLAGYAAEAQRRGELPA
;
A
#
# COMPACT_ATOMS: atom_id res chain seq x y z
N MET A 1 5.14 -15.96 2.14
CA MET A 1 4.55 -14.77 2.83
C MET A 1 3.48 -14.07 2.00
N TRP A 2 3.78 -13.48 0.84
CA TRP A 2 2.81 -12.66 0.08
C TRP A 2 1.51 -13.39 -0.28
N ARG A 3 1.60 -14.67 -0.68
CA ARG A 3 0.42 -15.50 -0.96
C ARG A 3 -0.47 -15.70 0.28
N VAL A 4 0.14 -15.91 1.46
CA VAL A 4 -0.60 -15.95 2.74
C VAL A 4 -1.29 -14.62 3.03
N LEU A 5 -0.59 -13.51 2.81
CA LEU A 5 -1.12 -12.16 3.03
C LEU A 5 -2.31 -11.87 2.10
N ALA A 6 -2.20 -12.26 0.82
CA ALA A 6 -3.26 -12.10 -0.17
C ALA A 6 -4.48 -12.99 0.12
N ALA A 7 -4.27 -14.21 0.64
CA ALA A 7 -5.33 -15.16 0.91
C ALA A 7 -6.00 -14.97 2.28
N ARG A 8 -5.25 -14.54 3.30
CA ARG A 8 -5.67 -14.55 4.71
C ARG A 8 -5.53 -13.20 5.44
N GLY A 9 -5.04 -12.17 4.74
CA GLY A 9 -4.78 -10.85 5.31
C GLY A 9 -3.69 -10.85 6.39
N PHE A 10 -3.53 -9.70 7.06
CA PHE A 10 -2.60 -9.55 8.17
C PHE A 10 -3.01 -10.33 9.41
N GLY A 11 -4.31 -10.50 9.67
CA GLY A 11 -4.82 -11.32 10.77
C GLY A 11 -4.36 -12.79 10.68
N GLY A 12 -4.34 -13.35 9.46
CA GLY A 12 -3.88 -14.71 9.19
C GLY A 12 -2.36 -14.86 8.98
N LEU A 13 -1.60 -13.75 9.01
CA LEU A 13 -0.15 -13.77 8.82
C LEU A 13 0.55 -14.28 10.09
N THR A 14 0.91 -15.55 10.07
CA THR A 14 1.62 -16.23 11.18
C THR A 14 2.82 -16.99 10.65
N LEU A 15 3.82 -17.20 11.52
CA LEU A 15 5.02 -18.00 11.20
C LEU A 15 4.64 -19.40 10.70
N ARG A 16 3.66 -20.04 11.35
CA ARG A 16 3.12 -21.35 10.95
C ARG A 16 2.45 -21.32 9.57
N ALA A 17 1.62 -20.31 9.29
CA ALA A 17 0.98 -20.18 7.99
C ALA A 17 1.99 -19.93 6.87
N VAL A 18 3.04 -19.15 7.14
CA VAL A 18 4.14 -18.93 6.19
C VAL A 18 4.97 -20.20 5.98
N ALA A 19 5.26 -20.95 7.04
CA ALA A 19 5.96 -22.23 6.95
C ALA A 19 5.20 -23.24 6.09
N ALA A 20 3.89 -23.39 6.33
CA ALA A 20 3.02 -24.25 5.55
C ALA A 20 2.98 -23.85 4.06
N GLU A 21 2.89 -22.55 3.78
CA GLU A 21 2.92 -22.01 2.41
C GLU A 21 4.25 -22.27 1.68
N LEU A 22 5.36 -22.40 2.43
CA LEU A 22 6.69 -22.66 1.88
C LEU A 22 7.04 -24.16 1.85
N GLY A 23 6.18 -25.04 2.37
CA GLY A 23 6.53 -26.46 2.58
C GLY A 23 7.68 -26.65 3.57
N ALA A 24 7.88 -25.69 4.48
CA ALA A 24 9.01 -25.63 5.41
C ALA A 24 8.58 -25.88 6.86
N THR A 25 9.56 -26.11 7.73
CA THR A 25 9.31 -26.16 9.18
C THR A 25 9.11 -24.75 9.74
N THR A 26 8.37 -24.63 10.84
CA THR A 26 8.22 -23.33 11.52
C THR A 26 9.57 -22.82 12.05
N GLY A 27 10.47 -23.73 12.44
CA GLY A 27 11.83 -23.44 12.88
C GLY A 27 12.66 -22.68 11.84
N LEU A 28 12.54 -23.06 10.56
CA LEU A 28 13.22 -22.35 9.47
C LEU A 28 12.70 -20.92 9.32
N VAL A 29 11.39 -20.70 9.45
CA VAL A 29 10.81 -19.35 9.35
C VAL A 29 11.20 -18.49 10.55
N THR A 30 11.26 -19.06 11.76
CA THR A 30 11.72 -18.32 12.96
C THR A 30 13.18 -17.88 12.89
N HIS A 31 14.02 -18.58 12.13
CA HIS A 31 15.40 -18.15 11.88
C HIS A 31 15.46 -16.80 11.15
N TYR A 32 14.54 -16.57 10.19
CA TYR A 32 14.45 -15.29 9.46
C TYR A 32 13.58 -14.26 10.17
N PHE A 33 12.53 -14.70 10.86
CA PHE A 33 11.56 -13.83 11.53
C PHE A 33 11.42 -14.24 13.00
N PRO A 34 12.18 -13.60 13.92
CA PRO A 34 12.20 -14.01 15.32
C PRO A 34 10.87 -13.81 16.05
N SER A 35 9.92 -13.05 15.46
CA SER A 35 8.59 -12.84 16.03
C SER A 35 7.53 -12.58 14.96
N LYS A 36 6.26 -12.73 15.32
CA LYS A 36 5.12 -12.28 14.49
C LYS A 36 5.25 -10.80 14.14
N ARG A 37 5.73 -9.97 15.09
CA ARG A 37 5.93 -8.52 14.86
C ARG A 37 6.98 -8.27 13.78
N ALA A 38 8.12 -8.98 13.81
CA ALA A 38 9.15 -8.89 12.77
C ALA A 38 8.62 -9.31 11.40
N LEU A 39 7.81 -10.39 11.35
CA LEU A 39 7.15 -10.83 10.12
C LEU A 39 6.18 -9.78 9.56
N VAL A 40 5.38 -9.14 10.42
CA VAL A 40 4.44 -8.10 9.99
C VAL A 40 5.18 -6.86 9.50
N ARG A 41 6.21 -6.38 10.22
CA ARG A 41 7.02 -5.25 9.77
C ARG A 41 7.61 -5.51 8.38
N HIS A 42 8.19 -6.69 8.17
CA HIS A 42 8.71 -7.06 6.87
C HIS A 42 7.61 -7.14 5.79
N ALA A 43 6.41 -7.60 6.13
CA ALA A 43 5.28 -7.61 5.21
C ALA A 43 4.84 -6.20 4.81
N LEU A 44 4.88 -5.24 5.74
CA LEU A 44 4.62 -3.82 5.48
C LEU A 44 5.69 -3.21 4.57
N GLU A 45 6.97 -3.45 4.85
CA GLU A 45 8.06 -2.99 3.97
C GLU A 45 7.93 -3.54 2.54
N VAL A 46 7.55 -4.82 2.40
CA VAL A 46 7.28 -5.45 1.09
C VAL A 46 6.08 -4.80 0.41
N LEU A 47 5.02 -4.50 1.17
CA LEU A 47 3.85 -3.79 0.66
C LEU A 47 4.23 -2.40 0.15
N ASP A 48 5.05 -1.66 0.90
CA ASP A 48 5.53 -0.33 0.50
C ASP A 48 6.39 -0.36 -0.76
N ARG A 49 7.36 -1.29 -0.85
CA ARG A 49 8.16 -1.47 -2.07
C ARG A 49 7.30 -1.80 -3.27
N ARG A 50 6.28 -2.65 -3.11
CA ARG A 50 5.34 -2.99 -4.18
C ARG A 50 4.47 -1.81 -4.59
N SER A 51 3.97 -1.04 -3.62
CA SER A 51 3.18 0.16 -3.88
C SER A 51 4.00 1.24 -4.59
N ALA A 52 5.27 1.40 -4.22
CA ALA A 52 6.19 2.35 -4.85
C ALA A 52 6.54 1.95 -6.30
N GLY A 53 6.78 0.66 -6.55
CA GLY A 53 7.10 0.12 -7.87
C GLY A 53 5.88 -0.26 -8.71
N ARG A 54 4.66 0.02 -8.26
CA ARG A 54 3.45 -0.31 -9.01
C ARG A 54 3.39 0.55 -10.28
N PRO A 55 3.10 -0.04 -11.46
CA PRO A 55 2.90 0.72 -12.68
C PRO A 55 1.84 1.81 -12.49
N ARG A 56 2.06 2.97 -13.12
CA ARG A 56 1.14 4.10 -13.05
C ARG A 56 0.79 4.54 -14.46
N PRO A 57 0.11 3.67 -15.23
CA PRO A 57 -0.16 3.93 -16.63
C PRO A 57 -0.87 5.27 -16.79
N ALA A 58 -1.90 5.57 -16.00
CA ALA A 58 -2.64 6.82 -16.17
C ALA A 58 -1.76 8.05 -15.90
N GLU A 59 -0.93 8.03 -14.85
CA GLU A 59 0.06 9.10 -14.58
C GLU A 59 1.13 9.20 -15.68
N GLU A 60 1.55 8.08 -16.26
CA GLU A 60 2.51 8.01 -17.37
C GLU A 60 1.91 8.60 -18.66
N GLN A 61 0.67 8.22 -19.00
CA GLN A 61 -0.05 8.72 -20.17
C GLN A 61 -0.41 10.20 -20.05
N ALA A 62 -0.67 10.70 -18.84
CA ALA A 62 -0.88 12.13 -18.61
C ALA A 62 0.39 12.96 -18.87
N GLY A 63 1.57 12.35 -18.89
CA GLY A 63 2.83 13.04 -19.19
C GLY A 63 3.05 14.25 -18.28
N THR A 64 3.26 15.42 -18.87
CA THR A 64 3.48 16.69 -18.16
C THR A 64 2.20 17.51 -17.97
N VAL A 65 1.04 17.00 -18.40
CA VAL A 65 -0.24 17.71 -18.24
C VAL A 65 -0.57 17.84 -16.76
N SER A 66 -0.99 19.04 -16.36
CA SER A 66 -1.22 19.41 -14.97
C SER A 66 -2.69 19.65 -14.65
N GLY A 67 -3.02 20.08 -13.43
CA GLY A 67 -4.42 20.35 -13.03
C GLY A 67 -5.30 19.11 -12.93
N LEU A 68 -6.55 19.22 -13.40
CA LEU A 68 -7.59 18.19 -13.22
C LEU A 68 -7.25 16.89 -13.94
N VAL A 69 -6.60 16.96 -15.10
CA VAL A 69 -6.17 15.77 -15.85
C VAL A 69 -5.15 14.97 -15.04
N ARG A 70 -4.15 15.65 -14.46
CA ARG A 70 -3.14 15.01 -13.60
C ARG A 70 -3.77 14.42 -12.35
N LEU A 71 -4.67 15.17 -11.71
CA LEU A 71 -5.39 14.71 -10.53
C LEU A 71 -6.18 13.43 -10.83
N ARG A 72 -6.94 13.43 -11.94
CA ARG A 72 -7.71 12.27 -12.38
C ARG A 72 -6.80 11.07 -12.66
N ALA A 73 -5.70 11.26 -13.38
CA ALA A 73 -4.73 10.22 -13.68
C ALA A 73 -4.18 9.55 -12.40
N VAL A 74 -3.74 10.37 -11.44
CA VAL A 74 -3.23 9.88 -10.15
C VAL A 74 -4.31 9.10 -9.38
N LEU A 75 -5.56 9.57 -9.40
CA LEU A 75 -6.67 8.87 -8.74
C LEU A 75 -6.98 7.53 -9.41
N LEU A 76 -6.99 7.48 -10.75
CA LEU A 76 -7.22 6.25 -11.50
C LEU A 76 -6.18 5.19 -11.19
N ASP A 77 -4.91 5.60 -11.08
CA ASP A 77 -3.88 4.67 -10.66
C ASP A 77 -4.10 4.28 -9.20
N LEU A 78 -4.30 5.21 -8.25
CA LEU A 78 -4.44 4.90 -6.82
C LEU A 78 -5.64 3.99 -6.47
N LEU A 79 -6.77 4.12 -7.17
CA LEU A 79 -7.99 3.40 -6.83
C LEU A 79 -7.93 1.92 -7.25
N PRO A 80 -8.55 1.01 -6.48
CA PRO A 80 -8.57 -0.43 -6.78
C PRO A 80 -9.59 -0.77 -7.89
N LEU A 81 -9.32 -0.32 -9.11
CA LEU A 81 -10.27 -0.44 -10.24
C LEU A 81 -10.23 -1.81 -10.93
N ASP A 82 -9.12 -2.55 -10.83
CA ASP A 82 -8.95 -3.88 -11.41
C ASP A 82 -8.75 -4.99 -10.36
N GLY A 83 -8.67 -6.25 -10.81
CA GLY A 83 -8.48 -7.41 -9.93
C GLY A 83 -7.18 -7.36 -9.10
N PRO A 84 -6.01 -7.19 -9.74
CA PRO A 84 -4.73 -7.03 -9.04
C PRO A 84 -4.70 -5.87 -8.03
N ALA A 85 -5.22 -4.70 -8.40
CA ALA A 85 -5.30 -3.53 -7.54
C ALA A 85 -6.25 -3.76 -6.36
N ARG A 86 -7.37 -4.46 -6.55
CA ARG A 86 -8.26 -4.89 -5.46
C ARG A 86 -7.56 -5.83 -4.48
N ALA A 87 -6.77 -6.78 -4.97
CA ALA A 87 -6.01 -7.68 -4.09
C ALA A 87 -4.96 -6.91 -3.26
N GLY A 88 -4.23 -5.99 -3.90
CA GLY A 88 -3.29 -5.09 -3.20
C GLY A 88 -3.99 -4.19 -2.18
N ASN A 89 -5.14 -3.63 -2.52
CA ASN A 89 -5.91 -2.76 -1.63
C ASN A 89 -6.49 -3.52 -0.43
N ARG A 90 -6.90 -4.78 -0.59
CA ARG A 90 -7.32 -5.61 0.55
C ARG A 90 -6.19 -5.81 1.56
N ILE A 91 -4.98 -6.06 1.07
CA ILE A 91 -3.79 -6.16 1.91
C ILE A 91 -3.53 -4.81 2.61
N TRP A 92 -3.63 -3.71 1.88
CA TRP A 92 -3.43 -2.36 2.42
C TRP A 92 -4.45 -1.97 3.50
N VAL A 93 -5.74 -2.21 3.27
CA VAL A 93 -6.78 -1.93 4.29
C VAL A 93 -6.59 -2.83 5.50
N GLY A 94 -6.28 -4.12 5.27
CA GLY A 94 -6.01 -5.06 6.36
C GLY A 94 -4.74 -4.73 7.15
N SER A 95 -3.87 -3.84 6.65
CA SER A 95 -2.68 -3.41 7.39
C SER A 95 -3.02 -2.37 8.47
N TRP A 96 -4.17 -1.70 8.39
CA TRP A 96 -4.58 -0.68 9.36
C TRP A 96 -4.74 -1.26 10.76
N ASP A 97 -5.35 -2.44 10.90
CA ASP A 97 -5.54 -3.09 12.20
C ASP A 97 -4.22 -3.31 12.93
N VAL A 98 -3.17 -3.71 12.19
CA VAL A 98 -1.85 -3.93 12.80
C VAL A 98 -1.09 -2.63 13.00
N ALA A 99 -1.26 -1.66 12.10
CA ALA A 99 -0.65 -0.35 12.25
C ALA A 99 -1.20 0.40 13.46
N LEU A 100 -2.51 0.33 13.71
CA LEU A 100 -3.16 1.00 14.85
C LEU A 100 -2.75 0.38 16.20
N ALA A 101 -2.34 -0.89 16.22
CA ALA A 101 -1.90 -1.58 17.43
C ALA A 101 -0.42 -1.29 17.79
N ASP A 102 0.35 -0.65 16.91
CA ASP A 102 1.78 -0.36 17.11
C ASP A 102 2.08 1.12 16.78
N PRO A 103 2.46 1.96 17.75
CA PRO A 103 2.70 3.40 17.52
C PRO A 103 3.73 3.72 16.43
N GLU A 104 4.75 2.87 16.25
CA GLU A 104 5.78 3.06 15.22
C GLU A 104 5.18 2.85 13.82
N LEU A 105 4.42 1.77 13.66
CA LEU A 105 3.73 1.45 12.40
C LEU A 105 2.61 2.45 12.08
N ALA A 106 1.93 2.95 13.11
CA ALA A 106 0.93 4.02 12.98
C ALA A 106 1.56 5.31 12.44
N ALA A 107 2.71 5.72 12.98
CA ALA A 107 3.42 6.91 12.55
C ALA A 107 3.88 6.80 11.08
N GLU A 108 4.39 5.64 10.67
CA GLU A 108 4.77 5.37 9.29
C GLU A 108 3.57 5.44 8.33
N HIS A 109 2.45 4.82 8.70
CA HIS A 109 1.20 4.92 7.94
C HIS A 109 0.74 6.36 7.81
N ALA A 110 0.70 7.11 8.92
CA ALA A 110 0.26 8.51 8.93
C ALA A 110 1.15 9.38 8.01
N ALA A 111 2.47 9.21 8.07
CA ALA A 111 3.40 9.93 7.20
C ALA A 111 3.14 9.62 5.71
N ARG A 112 2.88 8.36 5.38
CA ARG A 112 2.57 7.92 4.01
C ARG A 112 1.26 8.50 3.48
N TYR A 113 0.20 8.47 4.28
CA TYR A 113 -1.07 9.10 3.93
C TYR A 113 -0.94 10.61 3.74
N ARG A 114 -0.15 11.27 4.60
CA ARG A 114 0.12 12.70 4.49
C ARG A 114 0.78 13.04 3.15
N ARG A 115 1.85 12.35 2.77
CA ARG A 115 2.53 12.56 1.47
C ARG A 115 1.59 12.40 0.28
N THR A 116 0.75 11.36 0.29
CA THR A 116 -0.23 11.16 -0.79
C THR A 116 -1.27 12.29 -0.83
N ARG A 117 -1.78 12.72 0.34
CA ARG A 117 -2.75 13.82 0.44
C ARG A 117 -2.16 15.15 -0.01
N GLU A 118 -0.94 15.48 0.40
CA GLU A 118 -0.23 16.70 -0.02
C GLU A 118 -0.05 16.73 -1.54
N ARG A 119 0.33 15.59 -2.14
CA ARG A 119 0.47 15.48 -3.59
C ARG A 119 -0.86 15.70 -4.33
N LEU A 120 -1.94 15.07 -3.87
CA LEU A 120 -3.29 15.24 -4.45
C LEU A 120 -3.80 16.67 -4.29
N ALA A 121 -3.59 17.26 -3.11
CA ALA A 121 -3.95 18.65 -2.83
C ALA A 121 -3.19 19.62 -3.75
N GLY A 122 -1.92 19.36 -4.05
CA GLY A 122 -1.14 20.13 -5.01
C GLY A 122 -1.78 20.17 -6.40
N TYR A 123 -2.21 19.01 -6.93
CA TYR A 123 -2.89 18.94 -8.22
C TYR A 123 -4.29 19.55 -8.20
N ALA A 124 -5.03 19.38 -7.10
CA ALA A 124 -6.34 20.01 -6.93
C ALA A 124 -6.23 21.54 -6.90
N ALA A 125 -5.28 22.08 -6.13
CA ALA A 125 -5.02 23.52 -6.07
C ALA A 125 -4.59 24.07 -7.44
N GLU A 126 -3.85 23.29 -8.23
CA GLU A 126 -3.51 23.66 -9.60
C GLU A 126 -4.72 23.68 -10.52
N ALA A 127 -5.60 22.69 -10.43
CA ALA A 127 -6.86 22.66 -11.17
C ALA A 127 -7.75 23.88 -10.81
N GLN A 128 -7.79 24.26 -9.53
CA GLN A 128 -8.48 25.46 -9.07
C GLN A 128 -7.89 26.74 -9.67
N ARG A 129 -6.56 26.91 -9.65
CA ARG A 129 -5.88 28.07 -10.28
C ARG A 129 -6.16 28.17 -11.78
N ARG A 130 -6.40 27.04 -12.44
CA ARG A 130 -6.72 26.94 -13.87
C ARG A 130 -8.21 27.11 -14.18
N GLY A 131 -9.07 27.25 -13.15
CA GLY A 131 -10.52 27.35 -13.31
C GLY A 131 -11.21 26.03 -13.68
N GLU A 132 -10.51 24.90 -13.55
CA GLU A 132 -11.01 23.56 -13.87
C GLU A 132 -11.82 22.96 -12.70
N LEU A 133 -11.59 23.46 -11.48
CA LEU A 133 -12.34 23.13 -10.27
C LEU A 133 -12.75 24.41 -9.53
N PRO A 134 -13.93 24.41 -8.86
CA PRO A 134 -14.30 25.47 -7.93
C PRO A 134 -13.30 25.58 -6.77
N ALA A 135 -13.10 26.81 -6.29
CA ALA A 135 -12.27 27.11 -5.12
C ALA A 135 -12.89 26.58 -3.81
#